data_AF-A0A442WYS9-F1
#
_entry.id   AF-A0A442WYS9-F1
#
_cell.length_a   1.000
_cell.length_b   1.000
_cell.length_c   1.000
_cell.angle_alpha   90.00
_cell.angle_beta   90.00
_cell.angle_gamma   90.00
#
_symmetry.space_group_name_H-M   'P 1'
#
loop_
_entity.id
_entity.type
_entity.pdbx_description
1 polymer ?
#
loop_
_entity_poly.entity_id
_entity_poly.type
_entity_poly.pdbx_seq_one_letter_code
_entity_poly.pdbx_strand_id
1 'polypeptide(L)' 'EALEEECFSADIVVGAVLIPGAAAPKLVSREMLSGMKKGSVLVDVAIDQGGCFETSHATTHADPTYEVDGV' A
#
# COMPACT_ATOMS: atom_id res chain seq x y z
N GLU A 1 -15.34 -0.33 -4.82
CA GLU A 1 -15.77 -1.55 -5.54
C GLU A 1 -14.62 -2.21 -6.25
N ALA A 2 -14.35 -2.00 -7.55
CA ALA A 2 -13.35 -2.81 -8.27
C ALA A 2 -11.95 -2.83 -7.60
N LEU A 3 -11.42 -1.68 -7.17
CA LEU A 3 -10.11 -1.63 -6.50
C LEU A 3 -10.08 -2.46 -5.21
N GLU A 4 -11.16 -2.43 -4.45
CA GLU A 4 -11.27 -3.10 -3.15
C GLU A 4 -11.32 -4.62 -3.33
N GLU A 5 -12.14 -5.11 -4.25
CA GLU A 5 -12.26 -6.54 -4.56
C GLU A 5 -10.92 -7.13 -5.05
N GLU A 6 -10.20 -6.38 -5.90
CA GLU A 6 -8.88 -6.79 -6.36
C GLU A 6 -7.84 -6.78 -5.23
N CYS A 7 -7.85 -5.76 -4.36
CA CYS A 7 -6.98 -5.72 -3.18
C CYS A 7 -7.25 -6.90 -2.23
N PHE A 8 -8.50 -7.29 -2.01
CA PHE A 8 -8.84 -8.37 -1.08
C PHE A 8 -8.47 -9.75 -1.62
N SER A 9 -8.43 -9.91 -2.94
CA SER A 9 -8.07 -11.17 -3.60
C SER A 9 -6.59 -11.28 -3.96
N ALA A 10 -5.83 -10.18 -3.96
CA ALA A 10 -4.41 -10.17 -4.26
C ALA A 10 -3.53 -10.76 -3.15
N ASP A 11 -2.45 -11.42 -3.54
CA ASP A 11 -1.35 -11.80 -2.63
C ASP A 11 -0.27 -10.70 -2.57
N ILE A 12 -0.13 -9.91 -3.65
CA ILE A 12 0.77 -8.76 -3.72
C ILE A 12 0.07 -7.61 -4.44
N VAL A 13 0.16 -6.40 -3.88
CA VAL A 13 -0.33 -5.16 -4.47
C VAL A 13 0.84 -4.20 -4.65
N VAL A 14 1.05 -3.71 -5.88
CA VAL A 14 2.10 -2.73 -6.20
C VAL A 14 1.48 -1.38 -6.51
N GLY A 15 1.68 -0.43 -5.62
CA GLY A 15 1.30 0.96 -5.77
C GLY A 15 2.29 1.70 -6.66
N ALA A 16 1.88 2.05 -7.88
CA ALA A 16 2.70 2.75 -8.87
C ALA A 16 2.08 4.09 -9.31
N VAL A 17 1.36 4.75 -8.41
CA VAL A 17 0.68 6.02 -8.70
C VAL A 17 1.67 7.16 -8.56
N LEU A 18 2.04 7.77 -9.69
CA LEU A 18 2.91 8.94 -9.73
C LEU A 18 2.12 10.15 -10.22
N ILE A 19 2.04 11.19 -9.40
CA ILE A 19 1.55 12.51 -9.82
C ILE A 19 2.72 13.50 -9.79
N PRO A 20 3.24 13.94 -10.94
CA PRO A 20 4.37 14.87 -10.97
C PRO A 20 4.09 16.14 -10.17
N GLY A 21 4.91 16.39 -9.15
CA GLY A 21 4.84 17.61 -8.33
C GLY A 21 3.75 17.63 -7.25
N ALA A 22 3.07 16.51 -7.01
CA ALA A 22 2.06 16.41 -5.95
C ALA A 22 2.16 15.07 -5.20
N ALA A 23 1.55 14.99 -4.02
CA ALA A 23 1.39 13.72 -3.33
C ALA A 23 0.46 12.79 -4.13
N ALA A 24 0.76 11.49 -4.11
CA ALA A 24 -0.15 10.49 -4.65
C ALA A 24 -1.47 10.47 -3.84
N PRO A 25 -2.63 10.32 -4.50
CA PRO A 25 -3.88 10.14 -3.79
C PRO A 25 -3.84 8.82 -3.01
N LYS A 26 -4.49 8.82 -1.84
CA LYS A 26 -4.69 7.61 -1.04
C LYS A 26 -5.77 6.76 -1.69
N LEU A 27 -5.35 5.72 -2.39
CA LEU A 27 -6.24 4.79 -3.11
C LEU A 27 -6.66 3.61 -2.24
N VAL A 28 -5.76 3.14 -1.36
CA VAL A 28 -6.07 2.07 -0.41
C VAL A 28 -6.10 2.67 0.99
N SER A 29 -7.28 2.63 1.62
CA SER A 29 -7.46 3.14 2.97
C SER A 29 -6.97 2.14 4.02
N ARG A 30 -6.76 2.60 5.25
CA ARG A 30 -6.40 1.71 6.37
C ARG A 30 -7.45 0.62 6.58
N GLU A 31 -8.73 0.95 6.44
CA GLU A 31 -9.83 0.01 6.65
C GLU A 31 -9.80 -1.15 5.65
N MET A 32 -9.38 -0.87 4.41
CA MET A 32 -9.26 -1.89 3.36
C MET A 32 -8.25 -2.99 3.73
N LEU A 33 -7.20 -2.70 4.51
CA LEU A 33 -6.21 -3.72 4.90
C LEU A 33 -6.85 -4.87 5.69
N SER A 34 -7.90 -4.61 6.46
CA SER A 34 -8.61 -5.64 7.24
C SER A 34 -9.30 -6.70 6.36
N GLY A 35 -9.61 -6.36 5.11
CA GLY A 35 -10.20 -7.27 4.12
C GLY A 35 -9.16 -7.99 3.26
N MET A 36 -7.88 -7.63 3.37
CA MET A 36 -6.80 -8.28 2.64
C MET A 36 -6.43 -9.62 3.26
N LYS A 37 -5.84 -10.49 2.44
CA LYS A 37 -5.33 -11.78 2.92
C LYS A 37 -4.20 -11.55 3.90
N LYS A 38 -4.19 -12.30 5.01
CA LYS A 38 -3.03 -12.34 5.90
C LYS A 38 -1.81 -12.85 5.16
N GLY A 39 -0.68 -12.16 5.32
CA GLY A 39 0.58 -12.41 4.63
C GLY A 39 0.62 -11.87 3.20
N SER A 40 -0.41 -11.16 2.74
CA SER A 40 -0.31 -10.39 1.49
C SER A 40 0.68 -9.24 1.66
N VAL A 41 1.24 -8.74 0.56
CA VAL A 41 2.31 -7.72 0.60
C VAL A 41 1.92 -6.47 -0.17
N LEU A 42 2.15 -5.30 0.41
CA LEU A 42 2.03 -4.01 -0.26
C LEU A 42 3.41 -3.44 -0.56
N VAL A 43 3.61 -3.02 -1.81
CA VAL A 43 4.82 -2.32 -2.25
C VAL A 43 4.42 -0.97 -2.82
N ASP A 44 4.90 0.11 -2.22
CA ASP A 44 4.60 1.48 -2.66
C ASP A 44 5.83 2.12 -3.31
N VAL A 45 5.79 2.25 -4.64
CA VAL A 45 6.90 2.83 -5.41
C VAL A 45 6.94 4.35 -5.27
N ALA A 46 5.80 4.99 -4.97
CA ALA A 46 5.70 6.44 -4.85
C ALA A 46 5.91 6.94 -3.40
N ILE A 47 6.62 6.15 -2.58
CA ILE A 47 6.80 6.43 -1.16
C ILE A 47 7.47 7.78 -0.87
N ASP A 48 8.36 8.23 -1.76
CA ASP A 48 9.03 9.53 -1.68
C ASP A 48 8.06 10.72 -1.73
N GLN A 49 6.84 10.49 -2.24
CA GLN A 49 5.75 11.47 -2.30
C GLN A 49 4.62 11.14 -1.32
N GLY A 50 4.89 10.28 -0.34
CA GLY A 50 3.96 9.86 0.70
C GLY A 50 3.15 8.60 0.35
N GLY A 51 3.30 8.05 -0.86
CA GLY A 51 2.68 6.78 -1.26
C GLY A 51 1.16 6.82 -1.49
N CYS A 52 0.63 5.81 -2.19
CA CYS A 52 -0.80 5.69 -2.50
C CYS A 52 -1.60 4.87 -1.48
N PHE A 53 -0.96 4.30 -0.46
CA PHE A 53 -1.66 3.64 0.65
C PHE A 53 -1.66 4.54 1.89
N GLU A 54 -2.74 4.52 2.68
CA GLU A 54 -2.81 5.33 3.91
C GLU A 54 -1.82 4.88 4.99
N THR A 55 -1.47 3.59 4.99
CA THR A 55 -0.53 3.00 5.94
C THR A 55 0.91 3.02 5.46
N SER A 56 1.19 3.52 4.25
CA SER A 56 2.54 3.66 3.70
C SER A 56 3.40 4.57 4.57
N HIS A 57 4.57 4.07 4.99
CA HIS A 57 5.66 4.88 5.52
C HIS A 57 7.01 4.40 4.97
N ALA A 58 7.99 5.29 4.93
CA ALA A 58 9.30 4.98 4.39
C ALA A 58 10.04 3.97 5.29
N THR A 59 10.54 2.91 4.67
CA THR A 59 11.40 1.90 5.31
C THR A 59 12.86 2.14 4.91
N THR A 60 13.78 1.30 5.42
CA THR A 60 15.20 1.39 5.08
C THR A 60 15.74 0.04 4.63
N HIS A 61 16.92 -0.01 4.00
CA HIS A 61 17.51 -1.31 3.66
C HIS A 61 17.84 -2.18 4.89
N ALA A 62 18.10 -1.58 6.05
CA ALA A 62 18.36 -2.31 7.28
C ALA A 62 17.07 -2.83 7.93
N ASP A 63 15.95 -2.15 7.70
CA ASP A 63 14.63 -2.50 8.19
C ASP A 63 13.60 -2.24 7.07
N PRO A 64 13.45 -3.18 6.11
CA PRO A 64 12.80 -2.91 4.82
C PRO A 64 11.28 -3.09 4.83
N THR A 65 10.73 -3.71 5.87
CA THR A 65 9.34 -4.13 5.94
C THR A 65 8.78 -3.95 7.35
N TYR A 66 7.48 -3.75 7.44
CA TYR A 66 6.72 -3.75 8.68
C TYR A 66 5.37 -4.42 8.41
N GLU A 67 4.68 -4.82 9.47
CA GLU A 67 3.37 -5.47 9.36
C GLU A 67 2.28 -4.54 9.89
N VAL A 68 1.14 -4.49 9.20
CA VAL A 68 -0.09 -3.84 9.66
C VAL A 68 -1.24 -4.82 9.49
N ASP A 69 -1.89 -5.19 10.59
CA ASP A 69 -3.07 -6.05 10.59
C ASP A 69 -2.86 -7.42 9.90
N GLY A 70 -1.62 -7.92 9.88
CA GLY A 70 -1.25 -9.18 9.24
C GLY A 70 -0.91 -9.07 7.77
N VAL A 71 -0.69 -7.86 7.25
CA VAL A 71 -0.32 -7.50 5.87
C VAL A 71 1.02 -6.79 5.87
#